data_AF-A0A847GL89-F1
#
_entry.id   AF-A0A847GL89-F1
#
_cell.length_a   1.000
_cell.length_b   1.000
_cell.length_c   1.000
_cell.angle_alpha   90.00
_cell.angle_beta   90.00
_cell.angle_gamma   90.00
#
_symmetry.space_group_name_H-M   'P 1'
#
loop_
_entity.id
_entity.type
_entity.pdbx_description
1 polymer ?
#
loop_
_entity_poly.entity_id
_entity_poly.type
_entity_poly.pdbx_seq_one_letter_code
_entity_poly.pdbx_strand_id
1 'polypeptide(L)'
;MNDTLGATELYHRWCAGDESAATPLFELFAQRLAALADKQLSARLARRVEGEDIVQSVFRTFFRRSARGEFQIQRSAELWQLLVKITLAKVRSQARRHTSGKRDVGAEVNVGDENWLLAAVANEPGPEEAAVLVEQIEAILEGLPAGYGEILTLRLEGHARSEIADRLGISRMTVHRALKLMQQRLDRILQELA
;
A
#
# COMPACT_ATOMS: atom_id res chain seq x y z
N MET A 1 18.78 -9.51 4.05
CA MET A 1 19.03 -10.47 2.96
C MET A 1 18.51 -11.89 3.25
N ASN A 2 17.78 -12.15 4.35
CA ASN A 2 17.17 -13.47 4.65
C ASN A 2 15.63 -13.45 4.79
N ASP A 3 14.98 -12.29 4.61
CA ASP A 3 13.58 -12.10 5.03
C ASP A 3 12.54 -12.66 4.04
N THR A 4 12.88 -12.77 2.76
CA THR A 4 11.94 -13.13 1.68
C THR A 4 11.60 -14.62 1.59
N LEU A 5 12.52 -15.52 1.96
CA LEU A 5 12.24 -16.97 2.03
C LEU A 5 11.56 -17.35 3.36
N GLY A 6 11.92 -16.67 4.45
CA GLY A 6 11.33 -16.91 5.77
C GLY A 6 9.85 -16.54 5.86
N ALA A 7 9.44 -15.43 5.26
CA ALA A 7 8.06 -14.97 5.35
C ALA A 7 7.04 -15.90 4.66
N THR A 8 7.38 -16.44 3.48
CA THR A 8 6.51 -17.38 2.75
C THR A 8 6.42 -18.72 3.49
N GLU A 9 7.54 -19.20 4.03
CA GLU A 9 7.56 -20.43 4.83
C GLU A 9 6.69 -20.30 6.10
N LEU A 10 6.83 -19.19 6.82
CA LEU A 10 5.98 -18.91 7.98
C LEU A 10 4.50 -18.82 7.61
N TYR A 11 4.16 -18.25 6.45
CA TYR A 11 2.79 -18.25 5.94
C TYR A 11 2.26 -19.67 5.70
N HIS A 12 3.04 -20.54 5.05
CA HIS A 12 2.62 -21.93 4.80
C HIS A 12 2.47 -22.72 6.10
N ARG A 13 3.38 -22.53 7.08
CA ARG A 13 3.25 -23.11 8.41
C ARG A 13 1.97 -22.67 9.13
N TRP A 14 1.64 -21.37 9.09
CA TRP A 14 0.37 -20.88 9.63
C TRP A 14 -0.84 -21.53 8.95
N CYS A 15 -0.83 -21.62 7.62
CA CYS A 15 -1.91 -22.29 6.86
C CYS A 15 -2.02 -23.79 7.16
N ALA A 16 -0.92 -24.44 7.56
CA ALA A 16 -0.91 -25.82 8.02
C ALA A 16 -1.39 -26.00 9.48
N GLY A 17 -1.74 -24.91 10.16
CA GLY A 17 -2.24 -24.91 11.54
C GLY A 17 -1.17 -24.70 12.62
N ASP A 18 0.06 -24.35 12.24
CA ASP A 18 1.13 -24.05 13.19
C ASP A 18 0.99 -22.61 13.72
N GLU A 19 0.38 -22.47 14.90
CA GLU A 19 0.17 -21.18 15.54
C GLU A 19 1.48 -20.46 15.90
N SER A 20 2.60 -21.20 16.04
CA SER A 20 3.91 -20.59 16.37
C SER A 20 4.44 -19.69 15.25
N ALA A 21 3.92 -19.84 14.02
CA ALA A 21 4.27 -18.98 12.90
C ALA A 21 3.63 -17.58 12.95
N ALA A 22 2.62 -17.35 13.81
CA ALA A 22 1.94 -16.07 13.90
C ALA A 22 2.82 -14.94 14.45
N THR A 23 3.56 -15.19 15.54
CA THR A 23 4.42 -14.17 16.17
C THR A 23 5.54 -13.72 15.23
N PRO A 24 6.31 -14.62 14.59
CA PRO A 24 7.34 -14.20 13.64
C PRO A 24 6.78 -13.45 12.43
N LEU A 25 5.61 -13.85 11.90
CA LEU A 25 4.93 -13.08 10.83
C LEU A 25 4.52 -11.69 11.29
N PHE A 26 4.05 -11.57 12.53
CA PHE A 26 3.72 -10.29 13.12
C PHE A 26 4.95 -9.40 13.21
N GLU A 27 6.03 -9.89 13.82
CA GLU A 27 7.28 -9.14 14.02
C GLU A 27 7.91 -8.68 12.70
N LEU A 28 7.86 -9.52 11.65
CA LEU A 28 8.40 -9.19 10.33
C LEU A 28 7.72 -7.97 9.68
N PHE A 29 6.40 -7.81 9.87
CA PHE A 29 5.64 -6.81 9.11
C PHE A 29 5.02 -5.69 9.97
N ALA A 30 4.81 -5.91 11.27
CA ALA A 30 4.05 -4.99 12.13
C ALA A 30 4.61 -3.57 12.12
N GLN A 31 5.92 -3.40 12.29
CA GLN A 31 6.55 -2.07 12.32
C GLN A 31 6.41 -1.34 10.99
N ARG A 32 6.63 -2.04 9.86
CA ARG A 32 6.49 -1.47 8.51
C ARG A 32 5.05 -1.08 8.22
N LEU A 33 4.07 -1.90 8.63
CA LEU A 33 2.65 -1.62 8.47
C LEU A 33 2.16 -0.48 9.37
N ALA A 34 2.69 -0.36 10.60
CA ALA A 34 2.38 0.74 11.50
C ALA A 34 2.86 2.06 10.90
N ALA A 35 4.13 2.13 10.47
CA ALA A 35 4.69 3.31 9.82
C ALA A 35 3.92 3.69 8.55
N LEU A 36 3.48 2.71 7.75
CA LEU A 36 2.63 2.96 6.59
C LEU A 36 1.25 3.50 7.00
N ALA A 37 0.63 2.92 8.02
CA ALA A 37 -0.68 3.36 8.51
C ALA A 37 -0.61 4.80 9.03
N ASP A 38 0.43 5.14 9.79
CA ASP A 38 0.67 6.48 10.33
C ASP A 38 0.87 7.52 9.23
N LYS A 39 1.64 7.19 8.19
CA LYS A 39 1.83 8.08 7.02
C LYS A 39 0.54 8.37 6.26
N GLN A 40 -0.39 7.41 6.23
CA GLN A 40 -1.65 7.52 5.48
C GLN A 40 -2.79 8.14 6.32
N LEU A 41 -2.66 8.18 7.64
CA LEU A 41 -3.55 8.91 8.53
C LEU A 41 -3.13 10.39 8.54
N SER A 42 -3.98 11.28 8.01
CA SER A 42 -3.73 12.73 8.11
C SER A 42 -3.36 13.14 9.54
N ALA A 43 -2.50 14.16 9.71
CA ALA A 43 -2.05 14.62 11.03
C ALA A 43 -3.21 14.95 12.01
N ARG A 44 -4.41 15.25 11.48
CA ARG A 44 -5.63 15.51 12.23
C ARG A 44 -6.35 14.25 12.73
N LEU A 45 -6.17 13.11 12.06
CA LEU A 45 -6.68 11.78 12.45
C LEU A 45 -5.70 11.01 13.36
N ALA A 46 -4.40 11.20 13.15
CA ALA A 46 -3.34 10.54 13.93
C ALA A 46 -3.42 10.82 15.45
N ARG A 47 -4.09 11.90 15.87
CA ARG A 47 -4.32 12.24 17.29
C ARG A 47 -5.33 11.34 18.03
N ARG A 48 -6.01 10.41 17.36
CA ARG A 48 -7.08 9.59 17.97
C ARG A 48 -7.01 8.09 17.65
N VAL A 49 -6.15 7.69 16.73
CA VAL A 49 -5.98 6.30 16.30
C VAL A 49 -4.49 6.10 16.08
N GLU A 50 -3.90 5.19 16.84
CA GLU A 50 -2.49 4.82 16.71
C GLU A 50 -2.36 3.80 15.58
N GLY A 51 -1.30 3.86 14.76
CA GLY A 51 -1.03 2.89 13.70
C GLY A 51 -1.07 1.44 14.19
N GLU A 52 -0.75 1.20 15.46
CA GLU A 52 -0.83 -0.11 16.12
C GLU A 52 -2.24 -0.72 16.11
N ASP A 53 -3.29 0.08 16.34
CA ASP A 53 -4.69 -0.40 16.29
C ASP A 53 -5.07 -0.92 14.90
N ILE A 54 -4.56 -0.24 13.87
CA ILE A 54 -4.76 -0.63 12.48
C ILE A 54 -4.01 -1.94 12.22
N VAL A 55 -2.75 -2.05 12.63
CA VAL A 55 -1.93 -3.26 12.47
C VAL A 55 -2.58 -4.46 13.16
N GLN A 56 -3.05 -4.32 14.40
CA GLN A 56 -3.78 -5.38 15.11
C GLN A 56 -5.01 -5.85 14.33
N SER A 57 -5.75 -4.90 13.75
CA SER A 57 -6.91 -5.18 12.91
C SER A 57 -6.51 -5.86 11.59
N VAL A 58 -5.39 -5.49 10.98
CA VAL A 58 -4.80 -6.12 9.77
C VAL A 58 -4.51 -7.58 10.04
N PHE A 59 -3.70 -7.88 11.05
CA PHE A 59 -3.29 -9.25 11.37
C PHE A 59 -4.47 -10.13 11.77
N ARG A 60 -5.46 -9.60 12.52
CA ARG A 60 -6.70 -10.34 12.81
C ARG A 60 -7.47 -10.72 11.54
N THR A 61 -7.53 -9.83 10.55
CA THR A 61 -8.16 -10.13 9.26
C THR A 61 -7.32 -11.12 8.45
N PHE A 62 -6.01 -10.92 8.39
CA PHE A 62 -5.08 -11.76 7.66
C PHE A 62 -5.12 -13.20 8.18
N PHE A 63 -4.77 -13.43 9.44
CA PHE A 63 -4.70 -14.78 10.02
C PHE A 63 -6.02 -15.56 9.90
N ARG A 64 -7.15 -14.91 10.18
CA ARG A 64 -8.48 -15.53 10.05
C ARG A 64 -8.81 -15.97 8.63
N ARG A 65 -8.43 -15.19 7.61
CA ARG A 65 -8.71 -15.49 6.20
C ARG A 65 -7.69 -16.47 5.61
N SER A 66 -6.43 -16.37 6.04
CA SER A 66 -5.38 -17.33 5.71
C SER A 66 -5.72 -18.73 6.22
N ALA A 67 -6.21 -18.86 7.46
CA ALA A 67 -6.64 -20.14 8.02
C ALA A 67 -7.85 -20.77 7.27
N ARG A 68 -8.57 -19.99 6.46
CA ARG A 68 -9.68 -20.46 5.60
C ARG A 68 -9.23 -20.78 4.17
N GLY A 69 -7.95 -20.63 3.86
CA GLY A 69 -7.41 -20.84 2.52
C GLY A 69 -7.87 -19.78 1.51
N GLU A 70 -8.27 -18.59 1.96
CA GLU A 70 -8.78 -17.52 1.07
C GLU A 70 -7.68 -16.79 0.27
N PHE A 71 -6.41 -17.12 0.51
CA PHE A 71 -5.27 -16.51 -0.17
C PHE A 71 -4.36 -17.56 -0.79
N GLN A 72 -3.93 -17.32 -2.02
CA GLN A 72 -2.87 -18.06 -2.69
C GLN A 72 -1.64 -17.17 -2.73
N ILE A 73 -0.63 -17.53 -1.94
CA ILE A 73 0.61 -16.78 -1.80
C ILE A 73 1.74 -17.77 -2.07
N GLN A 74 2.54 -17.47 -3.09
CA GLN A 74 3.69 -18.24 -3.52
C GLN A 74 4.99 -17.48 -3.25
N ARG A 75 4.93 -16.15 -3.17
CA ARG A 75 6.09 -15.28 -2.95
C ARG A 75 5.85 -14.32 -1.80
N SER A 76 6.92 -13.96 -1.10
CA SER A 76 6.88 -13.00 0.00
C SER A 76 6.46 -11.60 -0.44
N ALA A 77 6.75 -11.22 -1.69
CA ALA A 77 6.22 -10.01 -2.28
C ALA A 77 4.68 -10.00 -2.31
N GLU A 78 4.04 -11.12 -2.66
CA GLU A 78 2.57 -11.25 -2.69
C GLU A 78 1.98 -11.16 -1.27
N LEU A 79 2.67 -11.72 -0.28
CA LEU A 79 2.30 -11.61 1.13
C LEU A 79 2.34 -10.15 1.59
N TRP A 80 3.42 -9.45 1.29
CA TRP A 80 3.57 -8.04 1.63
C TRP A 80 2.52 -7.18 0.92
N GLN A 81 2.28 -7.37 -0.38
CA GLN A 81 1.22 -6.69 -1.14
C GLN A 81 -0.15 -6.89 -0.48
N LEU A 82 -0.48 -8.12 -0.08
CA LEU A 82 -1.74 -8.41 0.59
C LEU A 82 -1.86 -7.66 1.92
N LEU A 83 -0.83 -7.69 2.75
CA LEU A 83 -0.83 -7.02 4.06
C LEU A 83 -0.96 -5.50 3.93
N VAL A 84 -0.24 -4.90 2.98
CA VAL A 84 -0.33 -3.48 2.65
C VAL A 84 -1.75 -3.15 2.14
N LYS A 85 -2.34 -3.99 1.28
CA LYS A 85 -3.70 -3.80 0.76
C LYS A 85 -4.75 -3.81 1.87
N ILE A 86 -4.64 -4.77 2.81
CA ILE A 86 -5.53 -4.84 3.98
C ILE A 86 -5.34 -3.59 4.87
N THR A 87 -4.10 -3.15 5.08
CA THR A 87 -3.76 -1.95 5.87
C THR A 87 -4.41 -0.70 5.27
N LEU A 88 -4.19 -0.42 3.99
CA LEU A 88 -4.78 0.74 3.33
C LEU A 88 -6.32 0.67 3.32
N ALA A 89 -6.92 -0.51 3.15
CA ALA A 89 -8.37 -0.67 3.26
C ALA A 89 -8.89 -0.31 4.66
N LYS A 90 -8.17 -0.70 5.72
CA LYS A 90 -8.52 -0.38 7.11
C LYS A 90 -8.31 1.09 7.44
N VAL A 91 -7.20 1.70 7.01
CA VAL A 91 -6.96 3.16 7.14
C VAL A 91 -8.12 3.93 6.50
N ARG A 92 -8.51 3.58 5.27
CA ARG A 92 -9.64 4.23 4.58
C ARG A 92 -10.97 4.03 5.29
N SER A 93 -11.26 2.81 5.76
CA SER A 93 -12.48 2.52 6.51
C SER A 93 -12.55 3.37 7.78
N GLN A 94 -11.42 3.51 8.47
CA GLN A 94 -11.30 4.34 9.67
C GLN A 94 -11.49 5.83 9.34
N ALA A 95 -10.82 6.33 8.28
CA ALA A 95 -11.00 7.69 7.80
C ALA A 95 -12.46 8.00 7.45
N ARG A 96 -13.15 7.09 6.74
CA ARG A 96 -14.59 7.21 6.41
C ARG A 96 -15.48 7.25 7.64
N ARG A 97 -15.20 6.43 8.67
CA ARG A 97 -15.96 6.47 9.93
C ARG A 97 -15.83 7.84 10.61
N HIS A 98 -14.62 8.40 10.65
CA HIS A 98 -14.37 9.71 11.26
C HIS A 98 -14.96 10.88 10.45
N THR A 99 -15.02 10.80 9.12
CA THR A 99 -15.70 11.81 8.29
C THR A 99 -17.22 11.63 8.23
N SER A 100 -17.75 10.42 8.40
CA SER A 100 -19.21 10.20 8.46
C SER A 100 -19.87 10.86 9.67
N GLY A 101 -19.14 11.03 10.78
CA GLY A 101 -19.59 11.78 11.95
C GLY A 101 -19.56 13.31 11.78
N LYS A 102 -18.92 13.82 10.72
CA LYS A 102 -18.83 15.25 10.39
C LYS A 102 -18.93 15.40 8.88
N ARG A 103 -20.16 15.50 8.36
CA ARG A 103 -20.51 15.66 6.94
C ARG A 103 -19.41 16.38 6.14
N ASP A 104 -18.56 15.62 5.48
CA ASP A 104 -17.71 16.10 4.41
C ASP A 104 -17.78 15.08 3.26
N VAL A 105 -18.53 15.48 2.23
CA VAL A 105 -18.95 14.66 1.08
C VAL A 105 -17.77 14.42 0.11
N GLY A 106 -16.57 14.92 0.41
CA GLY A 106 -15.42 14.85 -0.49
C GLY A 106 -14.51 13.61 -0.37
N ALA A 107 -14.74 12.69 0.58
CA ALA A 107 -13.79 11.62 0.91
C ALA A 107 -14.06 10.28 0.17
N GLU A 108 -14.47 10.34 -1.11
CA GLU A 108 -14.53 9.14 -1.94
C GLU A 108 -13.12 8.69 -2.36
N VAL A 109 -12.43 8.03 -1.43
CA VAL A 109 -11.22 7.28 -1.75
C VAL A 109 -11.65 6.03 -2.51
N ASN A 110 -11.45 6.02 -3.83
CA ASN A 110 -11.78 4.92 -4.71
C ASN A 110 -10.77 3.78 -4.52
N VAL A 111 -11.25 2.64 -4.03
CA VAL A 111 -10.46 1.54 -3.45
C VAL A 111 -9.73 0.70 -4.53
N GLY A 112 -10.06 0.86 -5.81
CA GLY A 112 -9.48 0.11 -6.92
C GLY A 112 -8.17 0.68 -7.52
N ASP A 113 -7.96 1.99 -7.45
CA ASP A 113 -6.90 2.70 -8.23
C ASP A 113 -5.50 2.65 -7.60
N GLU A 114 -5.31 2.03 -6.43
CA GLU A 114 -4.04 2.12 -5.68
C GLU A 114 -3.32 0.78 -5.59
N ASN A 115 -3.81 -0.25 -6.29
CA ASN A 115 -3.21 -1.59 -6.32
C ASN A 115 -1.85 -1.61 -7.06
N TRP A 116 -1.64 -0.70 -8.02
CA TRP A 116 -0.43 -0.62 -8.83
C TRP A 116 0.76 0.00 -8.07
N LEU A 117 0.51 1.06 -7.29
CA LEU A 117 1.55 1.71 -6.48
C LEU A 117 2.04 0.76 -5.37
N LEU A 118 1.09 -0.03 -4.87
CA LEU A 118 1.30 -1.14 -3.95
C LEU A 118 2.22 -2.22 -4.55
N ALA A 119 2.01 -2.59 -5.82
CA ALA A 119 2.87 -3.54 -6.52
C ALA A 119 4.29 -2.98 -6.72
N ALA A 120 4.42 -1.68 -7.02
CA ALA A 120 5.72 -1.01 -7.19
C ALA A 120 6.53 -0.92 -5.88
N VAL A 121 5.88 -0.62 -4.75
CA VAL A 121 6.55 -0.50 -3.44
C VAL A 121 6.78 -1.86 -2.77
N ALA A 122 6.00 -2.87 -3.14
CA ALA A 122 6.10 -4.19 -2.52
C ALA A 122 7.24 -5.07 -3.04
N ASN A 123 7.79 -4.73 -4.20
CA ASN A 123 9.09 -5.24 -4.60
C ASN A 123 10.14 -4.40 -3.86
N GLU A 124 10.64 -4.90 -2.73
CA GLU A 124 11.86 -4.35 -2.13
C GLU A 124 13.00 -4.85 -3.01
N PRO A 125 13.48 -4.05 -3.99
CA PRO A 125 14.25 -4.59 -5.10
C PRO A 125 15.62 -5.00 -4.59
N GLY A 126 16.15 -6.11 -5.07
CA GLY A 126 17.59 -6.34 -4.99
C GLY A 126 18.38 -5.18 -5.62
N PRO A 127 19.68 -5.01 -5.34
CA PRO A 127 20.48 -3.91 -5.89
C PRO A 127 20.45 -3.82 -7.43
N GLU A 128 20.25 -4.94 -8.13
CA GLU A 128 20.07 -4.99 -9.60
C GLU A 128 18.64 -4.61 -10.02
N GLU A 129 17.63 -4.98 -9.25
CA GLU A 129 16.22 -4.68 -9.51
C GLU A 129 15.87 -3.22 -9.19
N ALA A 130 16.68 -2.54 -8.35
CA ALA A 130 16.50 -1.13 -8.04
C ALA A 130 16.75 -0.24 -9.27
N ALA A 131 17.72 -0.61 -10.12
CA ALA A 131 17.97 0.07 -11.39
C ALA A 131 16.77 -0.09 -12.34
N VAL A 132 16.23 -1.30 -12.44
CA VAL A 132 15.04 -1.60 -13.23
C VAL A 132 13.82 -0.80 -12.73
N LEU A 133 13.65 -0.66 -11.42
CA LEU A 133 12.56 0.14 -10.84
C LEU A 133 12.72 1.63 -11.17
N VAL A 134 13.94 2.16 -11.12
CA VAL A 134 14.22 3.56 -11.50
C VAL A 134 13.92 3.78 -12.98
N GLU A 135 14.39 2.90 -13.86
CA GLU A 135 14.09 2.93 -15.30
C GLU A 135 12.57 2.88 -15.56
N GLN A 136 11.83 2.06 -14.82
CA GLN A 136 10.37 1.98 -14.93
C GLN A 136 9.67 3.27 -14.49
N ILE A 137 10.12 3.89 -13.39
CA ILE A 137 9.57 5.17 -12.93
C ILE A 137 9.85 6.27 -13.96
N GLU A 138 11.07 6.31 -14.51
CA GLU A 138 11.45 7.25 -15.57
C GLU A 138 10.58 7.06 -16.82
N ALA A 139 10.38 5.82 -17.27
CA ALA A 139 9.52 5.49 -18.40
C ALA A 139 8.04 5.87 -18.17
N ILE A 140 7.53 5.71 -16.94
CA ILE A 140 6.17 6.14 -16.59
C ILE A 140 6.05 7.66 -16.68
N LEU A 141 7.04 8.40 -16.19
CA LEU A 141 7.05 9.85 -16.15
C LEU A 141 7.43 10.50 -17.49
N GLU A 142 8.00 9.73 -18.43
CA GLU A 142 8.48 10.24 -19.71
C GLU A 142 7.37 10.95 -20.52
N GLY A 143 7.57 12.22 -20.85
CA GLY A 143 6.58 13.03 -21.57
C GLY A 143 5.33 13.42 -20.76
N LEU A 144 5.33 13.20 -19.44
CA LEU A 144 4.30 13.75 -18.54
C LEU A 144 4.70 15.16 -18.04
N PRO A 145 3.73 16.02 -17.66
CA PRO A 145 4.03 17.33 -17.10
C PRO A 145 4.88 17.24 -15.82
N ALA A 146 5.79 18.19 -15.59
CA ALA A 146 6.75 18.16 -14.47
C ALA A 146 6.10 17.94 -13.08
N GLY A 147 4.88 18.46 -12.86
CA GLY A 147 4.14 18.26 -11.59
C GLY A 147 3.67 16.83 -11.32
N TYR A 148 3.72 15.94 -12.32
CA TYR A 148 3.32 14.54 -12.16
C TYR A 148 4.33 13.77 -11.31
N GLY A 149 5.63 14.04 -11.47
CA GLY A 149 6.66 13.46 -10.61
C GLY A 149 6.43 13.81 -9.15
N GLU A 150 6.10 15.06 -8.85
CA GLU A 150 5.82 15.52 -7.48
C GLU A 150 4.55 14.88 -6.89
N ILE A 151 3.49 14.71 -7.71
CA ILE A 151 2.29 13.95 -7.31
C ILE A 151 2.65 12.51 -6.96
N LEU A 152 3.50 11.85 -7.77
CA LEU A 152 3.94 10.48 -7.54
C LEU A 152 4.77 10.37 -6.26
N THR A 153 5.75 11.26 -6.07
CA THR A 153 6.59 11.34 -4.86
C THR A 153 5.74 11.50 -3.62
N LEU A 154 4.87 12.51 -3.58
CA LEU A 154 4.00 12.75 -2.42
C LEU A 154 3.08 11.55 -2.16
N ARG A 155 2.63 10.85 -3.22
CA ARG A 155 1.81 9.66 -3.06
C ARG A 155 2.62 8.48 -2.49
N LEU A 156 3.86 8.28 -2.94
CA LEU A 156 4.79 7.26 -2.42
C LEU A 156 5.18 7.55 -0.97
N GLU A 157 5.30 8.82 -0.59
CA GLU A 157 5.50 9.26 0.80
C GLU A 157 4.28 9.00 1.70
N GLY A 158 3.13 8.67 1.11
CA GLY A 158 1.92 8.26 1.82
C GLY A 158 0.83 9.32 1.90
N HIS A 159 1.01 10.49 1.29
CA HIS A 159 0.02 11.58 1.35
C HIS A 159 -1.29 11.21 0.63
N ALA A 160 -2.41 11.62 1.21
CA ALA A 160 -3.72 11.43 0.60
C ALA A 160 -3.92 12.38 -0.60
N ARG A 161 -4.75 11.98 -1.57
CA ARG A 161 -5.00 12.79 -2.79
C ARG A 161 -5.49 14.21 -2.48
N SER A 162 -6.25 14.39 -1.40
CA SER A 162 -6.67 15.70 -0.92
C SER A 162 -5.50 16.53 -0.41
N GLU A 163 -4.61 15.94 0.37
CA GLU A 163 -3.42 16.63 0.89
C GLU A 163 -2.45 17.01 -0.23
N ILE A 164 -2.30 16.14 -1.24
CA ILE A 164 -1.52 16.44 -2.45
C ILE A 164 -2.15 17.61 -3.22
N ALA A 165 -3.47 17.59 -3.40
CA ALA A 165 -4.20 18.66 -4.07
C ALA A 165 -4.02 20.01 -3.35
N ASP A 166 -4.18 20.01 -2.03
CA ASP A 166 -4.02 21.19 -1.19
C ASP A 166 -2.57 21.72 -1.20
N ARG A 167 -1.58 20.81 -1.14
CA ARG A 167 -0.14 21.16 -1.11
C ARG A 167 0.36 21.71 -2.44
N LEU A 168 -0.12 21.16 -3.56
CA LEU A 168 0.27 21.59 -4.90
C LEU A 168 -0.63 22.68 -5.49
N GLY A 169 -1.70 23.08 -4.77
CA GLY A 169 -2.65 24.09 -5.25
C GLY A 169 -3.44 23.66 -6.49
N ILE A 170 -3.63 22.34 -6.69
CA ILE A 170 -4.32 21.75 -7.85
C ILE A 170 -5.62 21.07 -7.43
N SER A 171 -6.51 20.80 -8.40
CA SER A 171 -7.76 20.09 -8.09
C SER A 171 -7.51 18.62 -7.73
N ARG A 172 -8.33 18.05 -6.83
CA ARG A 172 -8.34 16.62 -6.53
C ARG A 172 -8.55 15.74 -7.77
N MET A 173 -9.31 16.24 -8.75
CA MET A 173 -9.53 15.58 -10.02
C MET A 173 -8.24 15.52 -10.86
N THR A 174 -7.40 16.55 -10.79
CA THR A 174 -6.08 16.58 -11.44
C THR A 174 -5.17 15.51 -10.84
N VAL A 175 -5.10 15.42 -9.50
CA VAL A 175 -4.33 14.38 -8.81
C VAL A 175 -4.82 12.98 -9.19
N HIS A 176 -6.14 12.77 -9.20
CA HIS A 176 -6.74 11.50 -9.59
C HIS A 176 -6.40 11.10 -11.03
N ARG A 177 -6.57 12.01 -12.00
CA ARG A 177 -6.24 11.75 -13.41
C ARG A 177 -4.76 11.46 -13.60
N ALA A 178 -3.89 12.17 -12.88
CA ALA A 178 -2.45 11.95 -12.95
C ALA A 178 -2.06 10.54 -12.50
N LEU A 179 -2.53 10.12 -11.33
CA LEU A 179 -2.27 8.79 -10.78
C LEU A 179 -2.86 7.68 -11.66
N LYS A 180 -4.05 7.88 -12.23
CA LYS A 180 -4.69 6.91 -13.13
C LYS A 180 -3.92 6.75 -14.44
N LEU A 181 -3.37 7.83 -15.00
CA LEU A 181 -2.55 7.77 -16.20
C LEU A 181 -1.24 7.01 -15.94
N MET A 182 -0.58 7.28 -14.81
CA MET A 182 0.63 6.56 -14.39
C MET A 182 0.37 5.07 -14.21
N GLN A 183 -0.76 4.71 -13.58
CA GLN A 183 -1.19 3.33 -13.46
C GLN A 183 -1.29 2.63 -14.81
N GLN A 184 -1.99 3.25 -15.77
CA GLN A 184 -2.17 2.67 -17.10
C GLN A 184 -0.84 2.47 -17.84
N ARG A 185 0.13 3.35 -17.63
CA ARG A 185 1.48 3.20 -18.19
C ARG A 185 2.25 2.07 -17.54
N LEU A 186 2.21 1.96 -16.21
CA LEU A 186 2.85 0.85 -15.51
C LEU A 186 2.25 -0.49 -15.94
N ASP A 187 0.92 -0.59 -16.03
CA ASP A 187 0.24 -1.82 -16.45
C ASP A 187 0.69 -2.25 -17.86
N ARG A 188 0.93 -1.31 -18.78
CA ARG A 188 1.47 -1.59 -20.11
C ARG A 188 2.92 -2.09 -20.05
N ILE A 189 3.78 -1.42 -19.30
CA ILE A 189 5.19 -1.80 -19.15
C ILE A 189 5.30 -3.22 -18.55
N LEU A 190 4.48 -3.52 -17.55
CA LEU A 190 4.45 -4.86 -16.94
C LEU A 190 3.91 -5.94 -17.88
N GLN A 191 3.00 -5.59 -18.81
CA GLN A 191 2.51 -6.52 -19.84
C GLN A 191 3.53 -6.79 -20.95
N GLU A 192 4.42 -5.84 -21.25
CA GLU A 192 5.46 -6.00 -22.26
C GLU A 192 6.66 -6.84 -21.78
N LEU A 193 6.80 -7.02 -20.46
CA LEU A 193 7.85 -7.80 -19.81
C LEU A 193 7.43 -9.24 -19.46
N ALA A 194 6.17 -9.62 -19.69
CA ALA A 194 5.60 -10.94 -19.40
C ALA A 194 5.48 -11.81 -20.65
#